data_AF-A0A961NKD4-F1
#
_entry.id   AF-A0A961NKD4-F1
#
_cell.length_a   1.000
_cell.length_b   1.000
_cell.length_c   1.000
_cell.angle_alpha   90.00
_cell.angle_beta   90.00
_cell.angle_gamma   90.00
#
_symmetry.space_group_name_H-M   'P 1'
#
loop_
_entity.id
_entity.type
_entity.pdbx_description
1 polymer ?
#
loop_
_entity_poly.entity_id
_entity_poly.type
_entity_poly.pdbx_seq_one_letter_code
_entity_poly.pdbx_strand_id
1 'polypeptide(L)'
;TSLLAMFSRIPKRYGYGSAGFARLAYTHRLRRNTQRIEIDRLLDFLADALRVNTAECPRDLKIFVNDSARQEARQLLRDLDVRRPILLGPSSVWPTKRWTAWGFARLANDLIRRYRSPVLLVGAPGDREINDRVQRWVRLLYPPYIQERVFNVAGRTSLPGLYALMEQSLLLVSNDSAPVHFGCAAGLPLVSIFGPTAPSLGYAPVAPRTAVAELSDLHCRPCSTHGGRDCPQQHFRCMRDLEPEMILRHLERLVST
;
A
#
# COMPACT_ATOMS: atom_id res chain seq x y z
N THR A 1 -14.84 -17.55 -2.01
CA THR A 1 -15.72 -17.02 -3.07
C THR A 1 -16.26 -18.09 -4.00
N SER A 2 -15.45 -19.05 -4.48
CA SER A 2 -15.92 -20.13 -5.37
C SER A 2 -17.12 -20.92 -4.83
N LEU A 3 -17.14 -21.24 -3.54
CA LEU A 3 -18.29 -21.93 -2.91
C LEU A 3 -19.57 -21.09 -2.91
N LEU A 4 -19.48 -19.78 -2.67
CA LEU A 4 -20.63 -18.87 -2.76
C LEU A 4 -21.20 -18.86 -4.19
N ALA A 5 -20.35 -18.85 -5.21
CA ALA A 5 -20.77 -18.97 -6.59
C ALA A 5 -21.45 -20.33 -6.85
N MET A 6 -20.91 -21.43 -6.31
CA MET A 6 -21.50 -22.76 -6.47
C MET A 6 -22.92 -22.83 -5.89
N PHE A 7 -23.15 -22.27 -4.71
CA PHE A 7 -24.43 -22.35 -4.01
C PHE A 7 -25.45 -21.28 -4.42
N SER A 8 -25.06 -20.28 -5.23
CA SER A 8 -25.97 -19.21 -5.66
C SER A 8 -27.00 -19.65 -6.71
N ARG A 9 -26.87 -20.85 -7.28
CA ARG A 9 -27.72 -21.38 -8.38
C ARG A 9 -27.75 -20.50 -9.64
N ILE A 10 -26.85 -19.52 -9.76
CA ILE A 10 -26.76 -18.66 -10.95
C ILE A 10 -26.37 -19.51 -12.18
N PRO A 11 -27.10 -19.48 -13.30
CA PRO A 11 -26.83 -20.37 -14.44
C PRO A 11 -25.46 -20.19 -15.10
N LYS A 12 -24.98 -18.94 -15.22
CA LYS A 12 -23.68 -18.61 -15.80
C LYS A 12 -22.74 -18.04 -14.74
N ARG A 13 -21.70 -18.79 -14.43
CA ARG A 13 -20.69 -18.47 -13.41
C ARG A 13 -19.31 -18.52 -14.05
N TYR A 14 -18.64 -17.39 -14.08
CA TYR A 14 -17.29 -17.22 -14.60
C TYR A 14 -16.29 -17.17 -13.45
N GLY A 15 -15.12 -17.75 -13.65
CA GLY A 15 -14.02 -17.68 -12.69
C GLY A 15 -12.73 -18.22 -13.26
N TYR A 16 -11.61 -17.93 -12.61
CA TYR A 16 -10.33 -18.47 -13.04
C TYR A 16 -10.27 -19.98 -12.80
N GLY A 17 -9.78 -20.73 -13.79
CA GLY A 17 -9.61 -22.18 -13.68
C GLY A 17 -8.61 -22.61 -12.60
N SER A 18 -7.73 -21.71 -12.18
CA SER A 18 -6.76 -21.90 -11.10
C SER A 18 -7.33 -21.75 -9.69
N ALA A 19 -8.59 -21.30 -9.55
CA ALA A 19 -9.21 -21.15 -8.25
C ALA A 19 -9.59 -22.51 -7.62
N GLY A 20 -9.54 -22.61 -6.29
CA GLY A 20 -10.02 -23.78 -5.57
C GLY A 20 -11.49 -24.09 -5.92
N PHE A 21 -11.79 -25.38 -6.13
CA PHE A 21 -13.10 -25.89 -6.55
C PHE A 21 -13.63 -25.34 -7.89
N ALA A 22 -12.79 -24.73 -8.73
CA ALA A 22 -13.23 -24.08 -9.97
C ALA A 22 -14.04 -24.98 -10.91
N ARG A 23 -13.73 -26.28 -10.96
CA ARG A 23 -14.46 -27.26 -11.80
C ARG A 23 -15.93 -27.41 -11.41
N LEU A 24 -16.25 -27.28 -10.12
CA LEU A 24 -17.60 -27.40 -9.58
C LEU A 24 -18.28 -26.03 -9.46
N ALA A 25 -17.52 -25.02 -9.05
CA ALA A 25 -18.04 -23.68 -8.79
C ALA A 25 -18.37 -22.90 -10.07
N TYR A 26 -17.59 -23.07 -11.15
CA TYR A 26 -17.70 -22.23 -12.34
C TYR A 26 -18.10 -23.04 -13.57
N THR A 27 -19.15 -22.57 -14.24
CA THR A 27 -19.60 -23.08 -15.55
C THR A 27 -18.64 -22.70 -16.68
N HIS A 28 -18.01 -21.52 -16.58
CA HIS A 28 -17.08 -20.99 -17.56
C HIS A 28 -15.78 -20.68 -16.83
N ARG A 29 -14.68 -21.31 -17.25
CA ARG A 29 -13.38 -21.17 -16.61
C ARG A 29 -12.45 -20.42 -17.54
N LEU A 30 -11.88 -19.33 -17.04
CA LEU A 30 -10.96 -18.48 -17.78
C LEU A 30 -9.52 -18.72 -17.33
N ARG A 31 -8.57 -18.43 -18.23
CA ARG A 31 -7.13 -18.48 -17.91
C ARG A 31 -6.73 -17.16 -17.26
N ARG A 32 -5.81 -17.22 -16.29
CA ARG A 32 -5.25 -16.05 -15.64
C ARG A 32 -3.88 -15.76 -16.25
N ASN A 33 -3.69 -14.58 -16.83
CA ASN A 33 -2.37 -14.17 -17.31
C ASN A 33 -1.54 -13.58 -16.16
N THR A 34 -0.63 -14.39 -15.60
CA THR A 34 0.20 -13.99 -14.46
C THR A 34 1.29 -12.98 -14.81
N GLN A 35 1.56 -12.72 -16.09
CA GLN A 35 2.59 -11.76 -16.52
C GLN A 35 2.07 -10.31 -16.57
N ARG A 36 0.76 -10.09 -16.45
CA ARG A 36 0.16 -8.76 -16.47
C ARG A 36 -0.03 -8.17 -15.08
N ILE A 37 -0.20 -6.86 -14.99
CA ILE A 37 -0.65 -6.19 -13.75
C ILE A 37 -2.08 -6.61 -13.38
N GLU A 38 -2.43 -6.56 -12.09
CA GLU A 38 -3.74 -7.06 -11.62
C GLU A 38 -4.93 -6.35 -12.29
N ILE A 39 -4.81 -5.05 -12.56
CA ILE A 39 -5.86 -4.28 -13.25
C ILE A 39 -6.14 -4.88 -14.63
N ASP A 40 -5.10 -5.14 -15.42
CA ASP A 40 -5.24 -5.76 -16.73
C ASP A 40 -5.72 -7.21 -16.63
N ARG A 41 -5.33 -7.97 -15.60
CA ARG A 41 -5.88 -9.32 -15.38
C ARG A 41 -7.39 -9.28 -15.21
N LEU A 42 -7.90 -8.30 -14.46
CA LEU A 42 -9.35 -8.11 -14.27
C LEU A 42 -10.04 -7.65 -15.56
N LEU A 43 -9.40 -6.77 -16.34
CA LEU A 43 -9.92 -6.33 -17.65
C LEU A 43 -9.92 -7.46 -18.69
N ASP A 44 -8.87 -8.27 -18.75
CA ASP A 44 -8.78 -9.47 -19.58
C ASP A 44 -9.88 -10.47 -19.19
N PHE A 45 -10.11 -10.65 -17.89
CA PHE A 45 -11.20 -11.50 -17.40
C PHE A 45 -12.58 -11.01 -17.89
N LEU A 46 -12.84 -9.71 -17.84
CA LEU A 46 -14.09 -9.12 -18.34
C LEU A 46 -14.19 -9.24 -19.86
N ALA A 47 -13.10 -8.99 -20.59
CA ALA A 47 -13.05 -9.12 -22.04
C ALA A 47 -13.41 -10.55 -22.48
N ASP A 48 -12.81 -11.55 -21.84
CA ASP A 48 -13.06 -12.96 -22.12
C ASP A 48 -14.46 -13.41 -21.68
N ALA A 49 -14.91 -12.99 -20.49
CA ALA A 49 -16.21 -13.40 -19.94
C ALA A 49 -17.40 -12.79 -20.70
N LEU A 50 -17.27 -11.53 -21.11
CA LEU A 50 -18.37 -10.75 -21.70
C LEU A 50 -18.22 -10.53 -23.21
N ARG A 51 -17.08 -10.91 -23.80
CA ARG A 51 -16.75 -10.66 -25.22
C ARG A 51 -16.77 -9.18 -25.58
N VAL A 52 -16.19 -8.35 -24.71
CA VAL A 52 -16.11 -6.89 -24.87
C VAL A 52 -14.65 -6.46 -25.03
N ASN A 53 -14.42 -5.34 -25.72
CA ASN A 53 -13.10 -4.73 -25.79
C ASN A 53 -12.82 -3.91 -24.51
N THR A 54 -11.70 -4.21 -23.84
CA THR A 54 -11.25 -3.48 -22.63
C THR A 54 -9.91 -2.76 -22.84
N ALA A 55 -9.40 -2.72 -24.08
CA ALA A 55 -8.12 -2.09 -24.40
C ALA A 55 -8.08 -0.60 -24.01
N GLU A 56 -9.20 0.12 -24.18
CA GLU A 56 -9.33 1.54 -23.89
C GLU A 56 -9.82 1.85 -22.47
N CYS A 57 -10.08 0.83 -21.64
CA CYS A 57 -10.56 1.06 -20.28
C CYS A 57 -9.51 1.83 -19.45
N PRO A 58 -9.89 2.86 -18.68
CA PRO A 58 -8.94 3.56 -17.83
C PRO A 58 -8.32 2.63 -16.77
N ARG A 59 -7.02 2.84 -16.48
CA ARG A 59 -6.29 2.09 -15.43
C ARG A 59 -6.21 2.87 -14.12
N ASP A 60 -6.78 4.07 -14.06
CA ASP A 60 -6.82 4.88 -12.85
C ASP A 60 -7.86 4.33 -11.86
N LEU A 61 -7.41 4.10 -10.64
CA LEU A 61 -8.28 3.70 -9.54
C LEU A 61 -9.06 4.91 -9.05
N LYS A 62 -10.39 4.81 -8.99
CA LYS A 62 -11.25 5.85 -8.41
C LYS A 62 -11.98 5.30 -7.20
N ILE A 63 -11.88 6.00 -6.08
CA ILE A 63 -12.62 5.68 -4.86
C ILE A 63 -13.50 6.88 -4.54
N PHE A 64 -14.80 6.63 -4.36
CA PHE A 64 -15.76 7.65 -3.98
C PHE A 64 -16.13 7.47 -2.52
N VAL A 65 -16.02 8.55 -1.75
CA VAL A 65 -16.33 8.57 -0.32
C VAL A 65 -17.40 9.61 -0.01
N ASN A 66 -18.23 9.30 0.99
CA ASN A 66 -19.31 10.18 1.44
C ASN A 66 -18.81 11.29 2.38
N ASP A 67 -19.69 12.23 2.74
CA ASP A 67 -19.35 13.35 3.62
C ASP A 67 -18.94 12.93 5.03
N SER A 68 -19.47 11.81 5.52
CA SER A 68 -19.09 11.25 6.82
C SER A 68 -17.60 10.89 6.86
N ALA A 69 -17.09 10.22 5.82
CA ALA A 69 -15.67 9.90 5.69
C ALA A 69 -14.79 11.17 5.57
N ARG A 70 -15.26 12.18 4.83
CA ARG A 70 -14.57 13.48 4.72
C ARG A 70 -14.52 14.20 6.07
N GLN A 71 -15.61 14.14 6.84
CA GLN A 71 -15.68 14.74 8.17
C GLN A 71 -14.78 14.01 9.17
N GLU A 72 -14.72 12.67 9.11
CA GLU A 72 -13.81 11.86 9.91
C GLU A 72 -12.34 12.30 9.72
N ALA A 73 -11.89 12.40 8.47
CA ALA A 73 -10.54 12.87 8.15
C ALA A 73 -10.29 14.30 8.65
N ARG A 74 -11.24 15.23 8.42
CA ARG A 74 -11.13 16.62 8.90
C ARG A 74 -11.10 16.70 10.43
N GLN A 75 -11.88 15.89 11.12
CA GLN A 75 -11.90 15.86 12.58
C GLN A 75 -10.57 15.38 13.12
N LEU A 76 -10.03 14.28 12.57
CA LEU A 76 -8.71 13.78 12.96
C LEU A 76 -7.61 14.83 12.80
N LEU A 77 -7.61 15.55 11.67
CA LEU A 77 -6.64 16.62 11.40
C LEU A 77 -6.80 17.79 12.38
N ARG A 78 -8.03 18.18 12.73
CA ARG A 78 -8.30 19.22 13.73
C ARG A 78 -7.85 18.79 15.13
N ASP A 79 -8.16 17.57 15.54
CA ASP A 79 -7.79 17.04 16.87
C ASP A 79 -6.27 17.05 17.08
N LEU A 80 -5.51 16.88 16.00
CA LEU A 80 -4.04 16.88 16.02
C LEU A 80 -3.44 18.26 15.73
N ASP A 81 -4.25 19.26 15.38
CA ASP A 81 -3.82 20.56 14.84
C ASP A 81 -2.83 20.43 13.66
N VAL A 82 -3.14 19.53 12.72
CA VAL A 82 -2.29 19.22 11.57
C VAL A 82 -2.97 19.65 10.26
N ARG A 83 -2.19 20.25 9.37
CA ARG A 83 -2.60 20.53 7.99
C ARG A 83 -1.65 19.84 7.02
N ARG A 84 -2.21 19.26 5.95
CA ARG A 84 -1.48 18.60 4.87
C ARG A 84 -0.38 17.65 5.41
N PRO A 85 -0.73 16.61 6.18
CA PRO A 85 0.26 15.72 6.77
C PRO A 85 1.01 14.91 5.71
N ILE A 86 2.13 14.33 6.13
CA ILE A 86 2.80 13.25 5.41
C ILE A 86 2.34 11.92 6.01
N LEU A 87 2.00 10.95 5.17
CA LEU A 87 1.54 9.64 5.64
C LEU A 87 2.65 8.61 5.53
N LEU A 88 2.87 7.88 6.62
CA LEU A 88 3.70 6.67 6.61
C LEU A 88 2.83 5.46 6.96
N GLY A 89 2.95 4.37 6.21
CA GLY A 89 2.28 3.09 6.49
C GLY A 89 3.30 1.99 6.81
N PRO A 90 3.74 1.85 8.08
CA PRO A 90 4.82 0.95 8.49
C PRO A 90 4.43 -0.52 8.63
N SER A 91 3.13 -0.83 8.61
CA SER A 91 2.65 -2.20 8.78
C SER A 91 2.51 -2.96 7.46
N SER A 92 2.31 -4.27 7.59
CA SER A 92 1.86 -5.20 6.56
C SER A 92 1.34 -6.44 7.28
N VAL A 93 0.38 -7.15 6.66
CA VAL A 93 -0.08 -8.46 7.17
C VAL A 93 1.09 -9.44 7.31
N TRP A 94 2.06 -9.35 6.40
CA TRP A 94 3.24 -10.21 6.39
C TRP A 94 4.43 -9.52 7.08
N PRO A 95 4.97 -10.07 8.18
CA PRO A 95 6.16 -9.51 8.83
C PRO A 95 7.33 -9.29 7.87
N THR A 96 7.54 -10.18 6.90
CA THR A 96 8.62 -10.02 5.92
C THR A 96 8.43 -8.84 4.97
N LYS A 97 7.22 -8.27 4.89
CA LYS A 97 6.93 -7.05 4.12
C LYS A 97 7.05 -5.78 4.95
N ARG A 98 7.45 -5.85 6.21
CA ARG A 98 7.61 -4.66 7.05
C ARG A 98 9.04 -4.15 6.95
N TRP A 99 9.20 -2.97 6.38
CA TRP A 99 10.47 -2.24 6.47
C TRP A 99 10.78 -1.86 7.93
N THR A 100 12.04 -1.56 8.21
CA THR A 100 12.49 -1.41 9.60
C THR A 100 11.84 -0.21 10.29
N ALA A 101 11.46 -0.38 11.56
CA ALA A 101 10.89 0.72 12.36
C ALA A 101 11.87 1.89 12.51
N TRP A 102 13.16 1.58 12.60
CA TRP A 102 14.24 2.58 12.57
C TRP A 102 14.29 3.33 11.25
N GLY A 103 14.18 2.64 10.11
CA GLY A 103 14.14 3.25 8.78
C GLY A 103 12.98 4.24 8.64
N PHE A 104 11.78 3.85 9.09
CA PHE A 104 10.63 4.77 9.14
C PHE A 104 10.84 5.95 10.08
N ALA A 105 11.51 5.76 11.22
CA ALA A 105 11.80 6.85 12.15
C ALA A 105 12.78 7.88 11.54
N ARG A 106 13.84 7.41 10.87
CA ARG A 106 14.78 8.27 10.14
C ARG A 106 14.10 9.01 9.00
N LEU A 107 13.32 8.29 8.20
CA LEU A 107 12.52 8.88 7.13
C LEU A 107 11.56 9.95 7.68
N ALA A 108 10.88 9.72 8.80
CA ALA A 108 10.00 10.70 9.41
C ALA A 108 10.75 11.99 9.78
N ASN A 109 11.95 11.89 10.39
CA ASN A 109 12.80 13.06 10.67
C ASN A 109 13.12 13.84 9.39
N ASP A 110 13.57 13.16 8.35
CA ASP A 110 14.01 13.80 7.11
C ASP A 110 12.84 14.50 6.41
N LEU A 111 11.67 13.86 6.38
CA LEU A 111 10.44 14.40 5.81
C LEU A 111 9.93 15.61 6.59
N ILE A 112 9.92 15.57 7.92
CA ILE A 112 9.50 16.70 8.76
C ILE A 112 10.44 17.89 8.57
N ARG A 113 11.76 17.66 8.53
CA ARG A 113 12.74 18.75 8.30
C ARG A 113 12.60 19.37 6.93
N ARG A 114 12.38 18.55 5.90
CA ARG A 114 12.29 19.00 4.50
C ARG A 114 11.00 19.75 4.22
N TYR A 115 9.85 19.14 4.56
CA TYR A 115 8.53 19.66 4.17
C TYR A 115 7.87 20.50 5.26
N ARG A 116 8.46 20.56 6.46
CA ARG A 116 7.91 21.24 7.64
C ARG A 116 6.51 20.78 8.04
N SER A 117 6.08 19.62 7.54
CA SER A 117 4.77 19.03 7.79
C SER A 117 4.86 17.85 8.77
N PRO A 118 3.88 17.67 9.66
CA PRO A 118 3.81 16.51 10.55
C PRO A 118 3.62 15.18 9.81
N VAL A 119 4.05 14.10 10.45
CA VAL A 119 3.93 12.73 9.96
C VAL A 119 2.82 12.00 10.73
N LEU A 120 1.91 11.38 10.00
CA LEU A 120 0.91 10.47 10.55
C LEU A 120 1.27 9.01 10.18
N LEU A 121 1.46 8.17 11.19
CA LEU A 121 1.63 6.74 11.04
C LEU A 121 0.25 6.09 10.94
N VAL A 122 -0.15 5.68 9.74
CA VAL A 122 -1.46 5.09 9.45
C VAL A 122 -1.42 3.56 9.60
N GLY A 123 -2.60 2.96 9.78
CA GLY A 123 -2.75 1.52 9.93
C GLY A 123 -4.12 1.14 10.48
N ALA A 124 -4.43 -0.16 10.49
CA ALA A 124 -5.58 -0.72 11.18
C ALA A 124 -5.38 -0.69 12.71
N PRO A 125 -6.42 -0.92 13.53
CA PRO A 125 -6.26 -0.96 15.00
C PRO A 125 -5.17 -1.91 15.49
N GLY A 126 -5.02 -3.07 14.84
CA GLY A 126 -3.99 -4.07 15.16
C GLY A 126 -2.55 -3.64 14.80
N ASP A 127 -2.38 -2.55 14.06
CA ASP A 127 -1.06 -2.04 13.65
C ASP A 127 -0.46 -1.07 14.68
N ARG A 128 -1.20 -0.73 15.74
CA ARG A 128 -0.79 0.27 16.73
C ARG A 128 0.59 -0.04 17.33
N GLU A 129 0.85 -1.29 17.71
CA GLU A 129 2.14 -1.68 18.30
C GLU A 129 3.31 -1.52 17.31
N ILE A 130 3.08 -1.77 16.02
CA ILE A 130 4.10 -1.60 14.96
C ILE A 130 4.43 -0.11 14.83
N ASN A 131 3.42 0.76 14.83
CA ASN A 131 3.61 2.21 14.74
C ASN A 131 4.25 2.77 16.04
N ASP A 132 3.92 2.22 17.20
CA ASP A 132 4.54 2.59 18.48
C ASP A 132 6.04 2.28 18.50
N ARG A 133 6.50 1.23 17.81
CA ARG A 133 7.93 0.95 17.63
C ARG A 133 8.64 2.05 16.83
N VAL A 134 7.98 2.60 15.80
CA VAL A 134 8.50 3.74 15.04
C VAL A 134 8.58 4.97 15.95
N GLN A 135 7.51 5.30 16.69
CA GLN A 135 7.54 6.43 17.64
C GLN A 135 8.61 6.27 18.72
N ARG A 136 8.85 5.04 19.21
CA ARG A 136 9.91 4.78 20.18
C ARG A 136 11.29 5.14 19.61
N TRP A 137 11.59 4.72 18.38
CA TRP A 137 12.82 5.13 17.71
C TRP A 137 12.91 6.65 17.52
N VAL A 138 11.80 7.30 17.15
CA VAL A 138 11.77 8.77 17.01
C VAL A 138 12.12 9.46 18.34
N ARG A 139 11.52 9.01 19.45
CA ARG A 139 11.78 9.55 20.80
C ARG A 139 13.23 9.35 21.26
N LEU A 140 13.83 8.22 20.91
CA LEU A 140 15.21 7.90 21.29
C LEU A 140 16.25 8.68 20.49
N LEU A 141 15.97 9.01 19.23
CA LEU A 141 16.99 9.50 18.28
C LEU A 141 16.90 10.99 17.96
N TYR A 142 15.73 11.61 18.07
CA TYR A 142 15.50 12.95 17.51
C TYR A 142 15.04 13.96 18.57
N PRO A 143 15.30 15.27 18.37
CA PRO A 143 14.93 16.31 19.32
C PRO A 143 13.41 16.50 19.46
N PRO A 144 12.92 17.14 20.55
CA PRO A 144 11.49 17.28 20.86
C PRO A 144 10.63 17.78 19.70
N TYR A 145 11.11 18.76 18.93
CA TYR A 145 10.35 19.32 17.80
C TYR A 145 10.05 18.31 16.68
N ILE A 146 10.84 17.23 16.55
CA ILE A 146 10.54 16.10 15.65
C ILE A 146 9.59 15.13 16.34
N GLN A 147 9.83 14.82 17.62
CA GLN A 147 9.03 13.86 18.40
C GLN A 147 7.55 14.26 18.45
N GLU A 148 7.28 15.53 18.67
CA GLU A 148 5.92 16.11 18.78
C GLU A 148 5.18 16.19 17.44
N ARG A 149 5.84 15.85 16.33
CA ARG A 149 5.28 15.91 14.97
C ARG A 149 5.09 14.54 14.32
N VAL A 150 5.28 13.44 15.07
CA VAL A 150 5.03 12.07 14.59
C VAL A 150 3.89 11.46 15.39
N PHE A 151 2.73 11.31 14.76
CA PHE A 151 1.52 10.83 15.42
C PHE A 151 1.17 9.41 14.98
N ASN A 152 0.92 8.52 15.93
CA ASN A 152 0.31 7.22 15.64
C ASN A 152 -1.20 7.38 15.51
N VAL A 153 -1.74 7.17 14.31
CA VAL A 153 -3.18 7.24 14.02
C VAL A 153 -3.76 5.88 13.60
N ALA A 154 -3.04 4.79 13.88
CA ALA A 154 -3.52 3.44 13.62
C ALA A 154 -4.89 3.21 14.30
N GLY A 155 -5.88 2.79 13.51
CA GLY A 155 -7.25 2.55 13.98
C GLY A 155 -8.07 3.81 14.27
N ARG A 156 -7.56 5.02 13.98
CA ARG A 156 -8.32 6.29 14.13
C ARG A 156 -9.10 6.69 12.88
N THR A 157 -9.06 5.86 11.84
CA THR A 157 -9.84 6.07 10.60
C THR A 157 -10.50 4.77 10.17
N SER A 158 -11.70 4.87 9.61
CA SER A 158 -12.31 3.87 8.75
C SER A 158 -11.54 3.80 7.40
N LEU A 159 -11.78 2.76 6.59
CA LEU A 159 -11.16 2.69 5.25
C LEU A 159 -11.54 3.89 4.35
N PRO A 160 -12.83 4.30 4.26
CA PRO A 160 -13.20 5.55 3.59
C PRO A 160 -12.56 6.79 4.22
N GLY A 161 -12.46 6.85 5.55
CA GLY A 161 -11.82 7.96 6.27
C GLY A 161 -10.32 8.06 5.96
N LEU A 162 -9.62 6.92 5.84
CA LEU A 162 -8.22 6.87 5.44
C LEU A 162 -8.03 7.42 4.01
N TYR A 163 -8.93 7.08 3.08
CA TYR A 163 -8.92 7.64 1.74
C TYR A 163 -9.12 9.17 1.77
N ALA A 164 -10.12 9.65 2.51
CA ALA A 164 -10.38 11.08 2.66
C ALA A 164 -9.22 11.84 3.36
N LEU A 165 -8.47 11.17 4.22
CA LEU A 165 -7.24 11.69 4.81
C LEU A 165 -6.13 11.78 3.76
N MET A 166 -5.97 10.76 2.90
CA MET A 166 -5.01 10.76 1.80
C MET A 166 -5.27 11.91 0.82
N GLU A 167 -6.51 12.20 0.45
CA GLU A 167 -6.86 13.36 -0.39
C GLU A 167 -6.39 14.70 0.21
N GLN A 168 -6.20 14.77 1.53
CA GLN A 168 -5.75 15.98 2.25
C GLN A 168 -4.26 15.94 2.62
N SER A 169 -3.52 14.93 2.19
CA SER A 169 -2.11 14.72 2.56
C SER A 169 -1.13 15.21 1.50
N LEU A 170 0.15 15.35 1.86
CA LEU A 170 1.22 15.76 0.93
C LEU A 170 1.76 14.61 0.09
N LEU A 171 2.04 13.48 0.73
CA LEU A 171 2.63 12.29 0.13
C LEU A 171 2.41 11.07 1.03
N LEU A 172 2.62 9.89 0.46
CA LEU A 172 2.55 8.61 1.16
C LEU A 172 3.84 7.80 0.96
N VAL A 173 4.39 7.25 2.03
CA VAL A 173 5.35 6.14 1.95
C VAL A 173 4.82 4.96 2.73
N SER A 174 4.72 3.79 2.10
CA SER A 174 4.19 2.61 2.78
C SER A 174 4.84 1.34 2.24
N ASN A 175 4.90 0.30 3.06
CA ASN A 175 5.20 -1.04 2.56
C ASN A 175 4.18 -1.45 1.47
N ASP A 176 4.55 -2.43 0.64
CA ASP A 176 3.65 -3.14 -0.28
C ASP A 176 2.44 -3.75 0.47
N SER A 177 1.39 -2.93 0.63
CA SER A 177 0.20 -3.13 1.45
C SER A 177 -0.94 -2.21 1.02
N ALA A 178 -2.14 -2.40 1.59
CA ALA A 178 -3.35 -1.70 1.17
C ALA A 178 -3.23 -0.17 1.00
N PRO A 179 -2.61 0.60 1.92
CA PRO A 179 -2.48 2.06 1.78
C PRO A 179 -1.91 2.53 0.43
N VAL A 180 -1.03 1.75 -0.19
CA VAL A 180 -0.44 2.06 -1.50
C VAL A 180 -1.51 2.24 -2.58
N HIS A 181 -2.49 1.34 -2.63
CA HIS A 181 -3.54 1.38 -3.65
C HIS A 181 -4.53 2.52 -3.41
N PHE A 182 -4.83 2.83 -2.14
CA PHE A 182 -5.62 4.00 -1.79
C PHE A 182 -4.89 5.31 -2.14
N GLY A 183 -3.57 5.36 -1.92
CA GLY A 183 -2.73 6.50 -2.32
C GLY A 183 -2.67 6.69 -3.83
N CYS A 184 -2.63 5.60 -4.61
CA CYS A 184 -2.76 5.66 -6.08
C CYS A 184 -4.09 6.31 -6.48
N ALA A 185 -5.19 5.87 -5.88
CA ALA A 185 -6.52 6.41 -6.17
C ALA A 185 -6.68 7.89 -5.76
N ALA A 186 -6.03 8.29 -4.67
CA ALA A 186 -6.02 9.67 -4.19
C ALA A 186 -5.08 10.59 -4.98
N GLY A 187 -4.30 10.06 -5.93
CA GLY A 187 -3.36 10.84 -6.75
C GLY A 187 -2.16 11.40 -5.97
N LEU A 188 -1.82 10.81 -4.83
CA LEU A 188 -0.68 11.25 -4.01
C LEU A 188 0.66 10.91 -4.69
N PRO A 189 1.70 11.77 -4.53
CA PRO A 189 3.08 11.31 -4.63
C PRO A 189 3.29 10.16 -3.64
N LEU A 190 3.69 9.00 -4.15
CA LEU A 190 3.72 7.78 -3.36
C LEU A 190 4.96 6.93 -3.65
N VAL A 191 5.63 6.47 -2.58
CA VAL A 191 6.66 5.43 -2.69
C VAL A 191 6.20 4.18 -1.96
N SER A 192 6.15 3.06 -2.68
CA SER A 192 5.88 1.75 -2.10
C SER A 192 7.20 1.00 -1.84
N ILE A 193 7.37 0.49 -0.62
CA ILE A 193 8.56 -0.26 -0.21
C ILE A 193 8.34 -1.75 -0.47
N PHE A 194 9.20 -2.34 -1.30
CA PHE A 194 9.16 -3.74 -1.68
C PHE A 194 10.35 -4.50 -1.10
N GLY A 195 10.08 -5.67 -0.52
CA GLY A 195 11.10 -6.57 0.05
C GLY A 195 11.03 -7.97 -0.54
N PRO A 196 10.22 -8.89 0.01
CA PRO A 196 10.16 -10.28 -0.45
C PRO A 196 9.39 -10.45 -1.77
N THR A 197 8.53 -9.49 -2.11
CA THR A 197 7.78 -9.39 -3.36
C THR A 197 8.54 -8.52 -4.38
N ALA A 198 8.11 -8.59 -5.64
CA ALA A 198 8.67 -7.81 -6.75
C ALA A 198 7.54 -7.20 -7.62
N PRO A 199 7.77 -6.06 -8.28
CA PRO A 199 6.81 -5.45 -9.20
C PRO A 199 6.30 -6.39 -10.30
N SER A 200 7.15 -7.31 -10.76
CA SER A 200 6.83 -8.32 -11.78
C SER A 200 5.68 -9.26 -11.39
N LEU A 201 5.32 -9.33 -10.10
CA LEU A 201 4.13 -10.07 -9.64
C LEU A 201 2.81 -9.39 -10.00
N GLY A 202 2.86 -8.15 -10.51
CA GLY A 202 1.70 -7.44 -11.05
C GLY A 202 0.88 -6.66 -10.01
N TYR A 203 1.42 -6.45 -8.80
CA TYR A 203 0.76 -5.72 -7.72
C TYR A 203 1.44 -4.38 -7.37
N ALA A 204 2.41 -3.94 -8.17
CA ALA A 204 3.03 -2.63 -8.03
C ALA A 204 2.00 -1.50 -8.10
N PRO A 205 2.26 -0.32 -7.49
CA PRO A 205 1.40 0.84 -7.63
C PRO A 205 1.23 1.23 -9.11
N VAL A 206 0.01 1.61 -9.48
CA VAL A 206 -0.35 2.06 -10.84
C VAL A 206 -1.01 3.42 -10.74
N ALA A 207 -0.21 4.48 -10.81
CA ALA A 207 -0.64 5.87 -10.95
C ALA A 207 0.54 6.75 -11.40
N PRO A 208 0.30 7.94 -11.99
CA PRO A 208 1.37 8.75 -12.58
C PRO A 208 2.48 9.17 -11.60
N ARG A 209 2.15 9.39 -10.33
CA ARG A 209 3.09 9.91 -9.31
C ARG A 209 3.50 8.84 -8.31
N THR A 210 3.94 7.70 -8.81
CA THR A 210 4.30 6.55 -7.97
C THR A 210 5.67 5.99 -8.28
N ALA A 211 6.32 5.43 -7.26
CA ALA A 211 7.58 4.72 -7.39
C ALA A 211 7.63 3.51 -6.46
N VAL A 212 8.49 2.55 -6.81
CA VAL A 212 8.82 1.41 -5.96
C VAL A 212 10.25 1.60 -5.45
N ALA A 213 10.43 1.54 -4.13
CA ALA A 213 11.73 1.48 -3.49
C ALA A 213 12.04 0.02 -3.16
N GLU A 214 13.12 -0.49 -3.73
CA GLU A 214 13.54 -1.88 -3.57
C GLU A 214 15.04 -2.06 -3.79
N LEU A 215 15.61 -3.16 -3.30
CA LEU A 215 16.98 -3.58 -3.63
C LEU A 215 16.93 -4.51 -4.85
N SER A 216 17.11 -3.96 -6.05
CA SER A 216 17.03 -4.69 -7.33
C SER A 216 18.05 -5.82 -7.46
N ASP A 217 19.24 -5.64 -6.89
CA ASP A 217 20.38 -6.54 -7.12
C ASP A 217 20.37 -7.78 -6.21
N LEU A 218 19.30 -7.95 -5.42
CA LEU A 218 19.19 -9.06 -4.49
C LEU A 218 18.55 -10.28 -5.17
N HIS A 219 19.38 -11.24 -5.57
CA HIS A 219 19.00 -12.43 -6.35
C HIS A 219 17.91 -13.32 -5.74
N CYS A 220 17.68 -13.27 -4.42
CA CYS A 220 16.62 -14.07 -3.81
C CYS A 220 15.22 -13.49 -4.04
N ARG A 221 15.08 -12.33 -4.69
CA ARG A 221 13.79 -11.65 -4.90
C ARG A 221 13.21 -11.96 -6.29
N PRO A 222 11.88 -12.20 -6.40
CA PRO A 222 10.93 -12.40 -5.30
C PRO A 222 11.12 -13.77 -4.62
N CYS A 223 11.12 -13.81 -3.30
CA CYS A 223 11.14 -15.06 -2.52
C CYS A 223 9.73 -15.46 -2.02
N SER A 224 8.72 -14.63 -2.27
CA SER A 224 7.31 -14.94 -1.99
C SER A 224 6.38 -14.14 -2.90
N THR A 225 5.25 -14.74 -3.28
CA THR A 225 4.18 -14.07 -4.04
C THR A 225 3.45 -13.01 -3.21
N HIS A 226 3.35 -13.20 -1.89
CA HIS A 226 2.55 -12.33 -1.02
C HIS A 226 3.32 -11.77 0.19
N GLY A 227 4.42 -12.39 0.57
CA GLY A 227 5.07 -12.24 1.87
C GLY A 227 5.00 -13.53 2.69
N GLY A 228 5.59 -13.52 3.89
CA GLY A 228 5.62 -14.65 4.80
C GLY A 228 5.82 -14.19 6.24
N ARG A 229 5.84 -15.15 7.17
CA ARG A 229 6.17 -14.90 8.58
C ARG A 229 7.65 -14.64 8.77
N ASP A 230 8.48 -15.43 8.10
CA ASP A 230 9.93 -15.42 8.24
C ASP A 230 10.64 -15.30 6.89
N CYS A 231 11.82 -14.68 6.90
CA CYS A 231 12.65 -14.58 5.70
C CYS A 231 13.23 -15.96 5.37
N PRO A 232 12.96 -16.55 4.20
CA PRO A 232 13.46 -17.88 3.85
C PRO A 232 15.00 -17.93 3.76
N GLN A 233 15.63 -16.77 3.56
CA GLN A 233 17.09 -16.62 3.49
C GLN A 233 17.71 -16.20 4.83
N GLN A 234 16.90 -16.01 5.88
CA GLN A 234 17.30 -15.67 7.25
C GLN A 234 18.10 -14.35 7.46
N HIS A 235 18.52 -13.66 6.41
CA HIS A 235 19.28 -12.41 6.51
C HIS A 235 18.41 -11.14 6.51
N PHE A 236 17.21 -11.19 5.92
CA PHE A 236 16.25 -10.07 5.82
C PHE A 236 16.78 -8.75 5.20
N ARG A 237 17.86 -8.85 4.43
CA ARG A 237 18.56 -7.74 3.76
C ARG A 237 17.68 -6.86 2.89
N CYS A 238 16.68 -7.42 2.21
CA CYS A 238 15.75 -6.63 1.37
C CYS A 238 15.02 -5.52 2.13
N MET A 239 14.84 -5.67 3.45
CA MET A 239 14.27 -4.64 4.32
C MET A 239 15.31 -3.96 5.21
N ARG A 240 16.41 -4.64 5.57
CA ARG A 240 17.44 -4.06 6.45
C ARG A 240 18.38 -3.10 5.72
N ASP A 241 18.78 -3.45 4.50
CA ASP A 241 19.82 -2.73 3.74
C ASP A 241 19.20 -1.63 2.85
N LEU A 242 17.87 -1.54 2.78
CA LEU A 242 17.20 -0.47 2.05
C LEU A 242 17.26 0.82 2.88
N GLU A 243 18.04 1.79 2.42
CA GLU A 243 18.29 3.05 3.14
C GLU A 243 17.18 4.10 2.91
N PRO A 244 16.84 4.93 3.92
CA PRO A 244 15.86 6.01 3.78
C PRO A 244 16.19 6.99 2.63
N GLU A 245 17.46 7.22 2.34
CA GLU A 245 17.94 8.06 1.26
C GLU A 245 17.44 7.58 -0.11
N MET A 246 17.33 6.26 -0.32
CA MET A 246 16.76 5.71 -1.55
C MET A 246 15.30 6.13 -1.72
N ILE A 247 14.51 6.09 -0.64
CA ILE A 247 13.11 6.49 -0.63
C ILE A 247 12.99 8.00 -0.90
N LEU A 248 13.83 8.81 -0.26
CA LEU A 248 13.84 10.26 -0.48
C LEU A 248 14.13 10.62 -1.94
N ARG A 249 15.12 9.96 -2.57
CA ARG A 249 15.41 10.17 -4.01
C ARG A 249 14.22 9.85 -4.91
N HIS A 250 13.43 8.83 -4.60
CA HIS A 250 12.20 8.56 -5.32
C HIS A 250 11.17 9.68 -5.11
N LEU A 251 10.94 10.10 -3.86
CA LEU A 251 9.99 11.17 -3.56
C LEU A 251 10.35 12.51 -4.25
N GLU A 252 11.64 12.85 -4.30
CA GLU A 252 12.11 14.08 -4.96
C GLU A 252 11.69 14.14 -6.43
N ARG A 253 11.81 13.03 -7.16
CA ARG A 253 11.38 12.95 -8.56
C ARG A 253 9.87 13.11 -8.71
N LEU A 254 9.08 12.56 -7.77
CA LEU A 254 7.63 12.59 -7.81
C LEU A 254 7.01 13.96 -7.44
N VAL A 255 7.69 14.72 -6.58
CA VAL A 255 7.23 16.02 -6.09
C VAL A 255 7.73 17.18 -6.96
N SER A 256 8.86 17.01 -7.67
CA SER A 256 9.39 18.01 -8.60
C SER A 256 8.71 18.00 -9.98
N THR A 257 7.73 17.12 -10.18
CA THR A 257 6.89 16.99 -11.37
C THR A 257 5.47 17.41 -11.01
#